data_AF-A0A6I9WFA5-F1
#
_entry.id   AF-A0A6I9WFA5-F1
#
_cell.length_a   1.000
_cell.length_b   1.000
_cell.length_c   1.000
_cell.angle_alpha   90.00
_cell.angle_beta   90.00
_cell.angle_gamma   90.00
#
_symmetry.space_group_name_H-M   'P 1'
#
loop_
_entity.id
_entity.type
_entity.pdbx_description
1 polymer ?
#
loop_
_entity_poly.entity_id
_entity_poly.type
_entity_poly.pdbx_seq_one_letter_code
_entity_poly.pdbx_strand_id
1 'polypeptide(L)'
;MAETPLSLGEKTFILHGVDLDLRNDGRSRCQYRSIEIETRLMQHTHGSARLRIGNITDVLVSVKVEIDTPYAERPNEGKLDFFVDCSANATPAFEGKGGDDLATEISNVLSMAYQTSDVFDLRQLCILPHKKCWKMYVDILILQCGGNLFDAVGAAVKAALYNTEIPKVIAATLDGSEPDIQVSDDLYNCIKLDVTNYPLLVTICKIGDNFVIDPTSEEESCSIASILMSVMPNGKVTSVVKLGYGSLLPSTLIKMMQVGKDIGLKLNEALMKGLEEENKLGRMKPIYGFLR
;
A
#
# COMPACT_ATOMS: atom_id res chain seq x y z
N MET A 1 -1.85 1.65 -17.67
CA MET A 1 -1.81 3.06 -17.21
C MET A 1 -2.31 3.93 -18.36
N ALA A 2 -3.09 4.97 -18.08
CA ALA A 2 -3.55 5.90 -19.10
C ALA A 2 -2.34 6.47 -19.84
N GLU A 3 -2.19 6.12 -21.12
CA GLU A 3 -1.06 6.60 -21.91
C GLU A 3 -1.19 8.11 -22.06
N THR A 4 -0.33 8.87 -21.40
CA THR A 4 -0.11 10.26 -21.78
C THR A 4 0.62 10.23 -23.11
N PRO A 5 0.03 10.74 -24.21
CA PRO A 5 0.67 10.68 -25.51
C PRO A 5 1.85 11.64 -25.53
N LEU A 6 3.04 11.11 -25.24
CA LEU A 6 4.30 11.86 -25.28
C LEU A 6 4.87 11.88 -26.70
N SER A 7 5.31 13.05 -27.13
CA SER A 7 6.06 13.23 -28.37
C SER A 7 7.44 12.56 -28.28
N LEU A 8 8.01 12.21 -29.43
CA LEU A 8 9.35 11.62 -29.48
C LEU A 8 10.42 12.57 -28.89
N GLY A 9 10.24 13.88 -29.08
CA GLY A 9 11.12 14.91 -28.51
C GLY A 9 11.12 14.89 -26.98
N GLU A 10 9.94 14.81 -26.37
CA GLU A 10 9.80 14.72 -24.90
C GLU A 10 10.40 13.42 -24.35
N LYS A 11 10.16 12.29 -25.02
CA LYS A 11 10.78 11.01 -24.62
C LYS A 11 12.31 11.08 -24.65
N THR A 12 12.85 11.67 -25.72
CA THR A 12 14.30 11.84 -25.90
C THR A 12 14.87 12.79 -24.84
N PHE A 13 14.16 13.86 -24.51
CA PHE A 13 14.53 14.80 -23.46
C PHE A 13 14.59 14.12 -22.09
N ILE A 14 13.56 13.34 -21.71
CA ILE A 14 13.53 12.61 -20.44
C ILE A 14 14.65 11.58 -20.38
N LEU A 15 14.89 10.82 -21.46
CA LEU A 15 15.97 9.84 -21.53
C LEU A 15 17.35 10.47 -21.28
N HIS A 16 17.67 11.57 -21.97
CA HIS A 16 18.94 12.26 -21.78
C HIS A 16 19.03 12.98 -20.43
N GLY A 17 17.93 13.51 -19.90
CA GLY A 17 17.89 14.10 -18.57
C GLY A 17 18.26 13.07 -17.50
N VAL A 18 17.61 11.91 -17.53
CA VAL A 18 17.89 10.80 -16.60
C VAL A 18 19.34 10.31 -16.72
N ASP A 19 19.92 10.33 -17.92
CA ASP A 19 21.33 9.98 -18.13
C ASP A 19 22.29 10.95 -17.43
N LEU A 20 21.92 12.23 -17.39
CA LEU A 20 22.65 13.30 -16.70
C LEU A 20 22.28 13.45 -15.21
N ASP A 21 21.45 12.55 -14.65
CA ASP A 21 20.90 12.64 -13.28
C ASP A 21 20.07 13.90 -13.01
N LEU A 22 19.40 14.41 -14.05
CA LEU A 22 18.54 15.59 -14.02
C LEU A 22 17.10 15.19 -14.39
N ARG A 23 16.16 15.51 -13.51
CA ARG A 23 14.72 15.30 -13.74
C ARG A 23 14.01 16.63 -14.01
N ASN A 24 12.82 16.56 -14.58
CA ASN A 24 12.00 17.75 -14.90
C ASN A 24 11.70 18.63 -13.69
N ASP A 25 11.66 18.04 -12.50
CA ASP A 25 11.41 18.71 -11.22
C ASP A 25 12.69 19.04 -10.42
N GLY A 26 13.87 18.78 -10.99
CA GLY A 26 15.17 19.03 -10.37
C GLY A 26 15.59 18.02 -9.31
N ARG A 27 14.87 16.90 -9.13
CA ARG A 27 15.28 15.82 -8.22
C ARG A 27 16.35 14.92 -8.82
N SER A 28 17.10 14.24 -7.95
CA SER A 28 17.97 13.13 -8.36
C SER A 28 17.15 11.87 -8.71
N ARG A 29 17.77 10.92 -9.41
CA ARG A 29 17.15 9.64 -9.81
C ARG A 29 16.57 8.82 -8.65
N CYS A 30 17.16 8.89 -7.47
CA CYS A 30 16.82 8.07 -6.30
C CYS A 30 16.05 8.83 -5.20
N GLN A 31 15.39 9.94 -5.55
CA GLN A 31 14.73 10.82 -4.59
C GLN A 31 13.20 10.81 -4.77
N TYR A 32 12.47 10.57 -3.68
CA TYR A 32 11.00 10.66 -3.63
C TYR A 32 10.50 12.11 -3.61
N ARG A 33 9.27 12.29 -4.09
CA ARG A 33 8.44 13.49 -3.85
C ARG A 33 8.09 13.62 -2.37
N SER A 34 7.63 14.80 -1.95
CA SER A 34 7.08 14.98 -0.61
C SER A 34 5.84 14.09 -0.42
N ILE A 35 5.83 13.33 0.67
CA ILE A 35 4.74 12.43 1.03
C ILE A 35 4.03 13.03 2.24
N GLU A 36 2.72 13.21 2.12
CA GLU A 36 1.84 13.68 3.18
C GLU A 36 0.88 12.57 3.55
N ILE A 37 0.74 12.33 4.86
CA ILE A 37 -0.02 11.20 5.39
C ILE A 37 -0.94 11.71 6.46
N GLU A 38 -2.21 11.32 6.36
CA GLU A 38 -3.24 11.62 7.35
C GLU A 38 -3.95 10.32 7.71
N THR A 39 -3.96 9.97 8.99
CA THR A 39 -4.72 8.82 9.51
C THR A 39 -6.01 9.29 10.20
N ARG A 40 -6.93 8.35 10.46
CA ARG A 40 -8.22 8.60 11.17
C ARG A 40 -9.16 9.57 10.45
N LEU A 41 -9.20 9.52 9.13
CA LEU A 41 -10.08 10.39 8.33
C LEU A 41 -11.54 9.99 8.38
N MET A 42 -11.80 8.68 8.32
CA MET A 42 -13.13 8.12 8.33
C MET A 42 -13.46 7.57 9.71
N GLN A 43 -14.54 8.09 10.32
CA GLN A 43 -14.98 7.69 11.66
C GLN A 43 -15.75 6.37 11.67
N HIS A 44 -16.37 5.98 10.54
CA HIS A 44 -17.18 4.77 10.44
C HIS A 44 -16.36 3.49 10.21
N THR A 45 -15.06 3.61 9.99
CA THR A 45 -14.16 2.51 9.65
C THR A 45 -13.18 2.27 10.79
N HIS A 46 -12.80 1.01 11.00
CA HIS A 46 -11.88 0.61 12.07
C HIS A 46 -10.46 1.15 11.88
N GLY A 47 -10.07 1.37 10.63
CA GLY A 47 -8.83 2.05 10.25
C GLY A 47 -9.05 2.88 8.99
N SER A 48 -8.37 4.02 8.88
CA SER A 48 -8.35 4.81 7.66
C SER A 48 -7.06 5.61 7.56
N ALA A 49 -6.60 5.79 6.32
CA ALA A 49 -5.47 6.65 5.98
C ALA A 49 -5.65 7.26 4.59
N ARG A 50 -5.19 8.48 4.40
CA ARG A 50 -4.99 9.11 3.09
C ARG A 50 -3.53 9.42 2.93
N LEU A 51 -3.03 9.18 1.73
CA LEU A 51 -1.65 9.44 1.38
C LEU A 51 -1.62 10.24 0.09
N ARG A 52 -0.87 11.35 0.14
CA ARG A 52 -0.68 12.25 -1.00
C ARG A 52 0.80 12.36 -1.31
N ILE A 53 1.17 12.03 -2.55
CA ILE A 53 2.54 12.17 -3.06
C ILE A 53 2.58 13.33 -4.06
N GLY A 54 3.37 14.37 -3.74
CA GLY A 54 3.64 15.49 -4.63
C GLY A 54 2.40 16.25 -5.15
N ASN A 55 1.26 16.17 -4.44
CA ASN A 55 -0.04 16.71 -4.85
C ASN A 55 -0.61 16.18 -6.17
N ILE A 56 -0.04 15.11 -6.72
CA ILE A 56 -0.47 14.54 -8.01
C ILE A 56 -0.92 13.08 -7.93
N THR A 57 -0.52 12.38 -6.87
CA THR A 57 -1.03 11.04 -6.56
C THR A 57 -1.71 11.11 -5.20
N ASP A 58 -2.97 10.67 -5.14
CA ASP A 58 -3.81 10.73 -3.94
C ASP A 58 -4.57 9.42 -3.80
N VAL A 59 -4.36 8.75 -2.67
CA VAL A 59 -4.90 7.43 -2.36
C VAL A 59 -5.55 7.48 -0.99
N LEU A 60 -6.78 6.98 -0.93
CA LEU A 60 -7.56 6.85 0.30
C LEU A 60 -7.75 5.37 0.60
N VAL A 61 -7.38 4.94 1.80
CA VAL A 61 -7.51 3.56 2.24
C VAL A 61 -8.39 3.50 3.47
N SER A 62 -9.31 2.55 3.49
CA SER A 62 -10.16 2.26 4.62
C SER A 62 -10.11 0.77 4.97
N VAL A 63 -10.18 0.48 6.26
CA VAL A 63 -10.11 -0.88 6.80
C VAL A 63 -11.40 -1.14 7.55
N LYS A 64 -12.12 -2.17 7.12
CA LYS A 64 -13.31 -2.70 7.78
C LYS A 64 -13.05 -4.11 8.27
N VAL A 65 -13.68 -4.47 9.37
CA VAL A 65 -13.49 -5.76 10.02
C VAL A 65 -14.86 -6.36 10.26
N GLU A 66 -15.03 -7.60 9.84
CA GLU A 66 -16.27 -8.38 9.97
C GLU A 66 -15.96 -9.76 10.54
N ILE A 67 -16.97 -10.39 11.14
CA ILE A 67 -16.86 -11.76 11.65
C ILE A 67 -17.29 -12.72 10.53
N ASP A 68 -16.39 -13.60 10.11
CA ASP A 68 -16.63 -14.60 9.08
C ASP A 68 -16.23 -16.00 9.58
N THR A 69 -16.54 -17.03 8.80
CA THR A 69 -16.08 -18.41 8.98
C THR A 69 -14.69 -18.58 8.35
N PRO A 70 -13.71 -19.19 9.04
CA PRO A 70 -12.38 -19.40 8.48
C PRO A 70 -12.39 -20.41 7.32
N TYR A 71 -11.32 -20.45 6.53
CA TYR A 71 -11.17 -21.45 5.47
C TYR A 71 -11.02 -22.85 6.09
N ALA A 72 -11.62 -23.87 5.45
CA ALA A 72 -11.54 -25.26 5.91
C ALA A 72 -10.09 -25.77 5.99
N GLU A 73 -9.22 -25.31 5.07
CA GLU A 73 -7.80 -25.69 5.03
C GLU A 73 -6.97 -24.99 6.12
N ARG A 74 -7.41 -23.82 6.60
CA ARG A 74 -6.71 -22.99 7.59
C ARG A 74 -7.69 -22.50 8.67
N PRO A 75 -8.10 -23.40 9.58
CA PRO A 75 -9.16 -23.10 10.53
C PRO A 75 -8.74 -22.18 11.69
N ASN A 76 -7.44 -21.95 11.85
CA ASN A 76 -6.83 -21.17 12.94
C ASN A 76 -6.38 -19.77 12.48
N GLU A 77 -6.70 -19.37 11.25
CA GLU A 77 -6.28 -18.11 10.65
C GLU A 77 -7.51 -17.25 10.31
N GLY A 78 -7.37 -15.94 10.44
CA GLY A 78 -8.31 -14.98 9.86
C GLY A 78 -8.13 -14.79 8.36
N LYS A 79 -8.87 -13.84 7.81
CA LYS A 79 -8.84 -13.49 6.38
C LYS A 79 -8.47 -12.03 6.20
N LEU A 80 -7.70 -11.74 5.14
CA LEU A 80 -7.32 -10.39 4.74
C LEU A 80 -7.52 -10.27 3.23
N ASP A 81 -8.48 -9.45 2.83
CA ASP A 81 -8.82 -9.21 1.43
C ASP A 81 -8.52 -7.75 1.06
N PHE A 82 -7.86 -7.55 -0.09
CA PHE A 82 -7.57 -6.22 -0.64
C PHE A 82 -8.50 -5.93 -1.82
N PHE A 83 -9.30 -4.88 -1.70
CA PHE A 83 -10.12 -4.36 -2.78
C PHE A 83 -9.56 -3.02 -3.26
N VAL A 84 -9.47 -2.84 -4.57
CA VAL A 84 -8.95 -1.61 -5.18
C VAL A 84 -10.00 -1.07 -6.11
N ASP A 85 -10.36 0.19 -5.93
CA ASP A 85 -11.28 0.94 -6.77
C ASP A 85 -10.54 2.11 -7.42
N CYS A 86 -10.51 2.10 -8.75
CA CYS A 86 -9.91 3.14 -9.57
C CYS A 86 -10.98 4.17 -9.92
N SER A 87 -11.04 5.29 -9.18
CA SER A 87 -12.05 6.32 -9.43
C SER A 87 -11.86 6.96 -10.81
N ALA A 88 -12.96 7.23 -11.51
CA ALA A 88 -12.98 8.04 -12.74
C ALA A 88 -12.40 9.46 -12.52
N ASN A 89 -12.43 9.95 -11.27
CA ASN A 89 -11.80 11.22 -10.91
C ASN A 89 -10.26 11.20 -11.06
N ALA A 90 -9.64 10.03 -10.91
CA ALA A 90 -8.18 9.94 -10.96
C ALA A 90 -7.65 10.10 -12.38
N THR A 91 -8.31 9.47 -13.34
CA THR A 91 -8.04 9.65 -14.77
C THR A 91 -9.27 9.24 -15.57
N PRO A 92 -9.66 9.97 -16.64
CA PRO A 92 -10.80 9.61 -17.47
C PRO A 92 -10.71 8.21 -18.09
N ALA A 93 -9.50 7.67 -18.25
CA ALA A 93 -9.27 6.32 -18.73
C ALA A 93 -9.80 5.22 -17.80
N PHE A 94 -10.12 5.54 -16.53
CA PHE A 94 -10.72 4.61 -15.58
C PHE A 94 -12.25 4.59 -15.64
N GLU A 95 -12.88 5.37 -16.53
CA GLU A 95 -14.33 5.30 -16.73
C GLU A 95 -14.79 3.89 -17.13
N GLY A 96 -15.89 3.46 -16.52
CA GLY A 96 -16.46 2.12 -16.76
C GLY A 96 -15.58 1.01 -16.16
N LYS A 97 -14.93 0.24 -17.03
CA LYS A 97 -14.07 -0.90 -16.66
C LYS A 97 -12.59 -0.69 -16.95
N GLY A 98 -12.19 0.52 -17.35
CA GLY A 98 -10.81 0.79 -17.76
C GLY A 98 -9.78 0.68 -16.63
N GLY A 99 -10.23 0.72 -15.37
CA GLY A 99 -9.39 0.55 -14.18
C GLY A 99 -9.31 -0.86 -13.61
N ASP A 100 -10.12 -1.81 -14.09
CA ASP A 100 -10.30 -3.14 -13.47
C ASP A 100 -9.00 -3.97 -13.51
N ASP A 101 -8.28 -3.91 -14.64
CA ASP A 101 -7.02 -4.65 -14.82
C ASP A 101 -5.94 -4.14 -13.84
N LEU A 102 -5.82 -2.82 -13.71
CA LEU A 102 -4.87 -2.18 -12.80
C LEU A 102 -5.23 -2.45 -11.33
N ALA A 103 -6.52 -2.37 -11.00
CA ALA A 103 -7.03 -2.68 -9.66
C ALA A 103 -6.70 -4.13 -9.28
N THR A 104 -6.93 -5.07 -10.19
CA THR A 104 -6.63 -6.50 -10.00
C THR A 104 -5.12 -6.72 -9.85
N GLU A 105 -4.29 -6.04 -10.63
CA GLU A 105 -2.83 -6.10 -10.53
C GLU A 105 -2.34 -5.62 -9.15
N ILE A 106 -2.81 -4.46 -8.69
CA ILE A 106 -2.47 -3.90 -7.37
C ILE A 106 -2.91 -4.86 -6.25
N SER A 107 -4.14 -5.38 -6.32
CA SER A 107 -4.68 -6.32 -5.34
C SER A 107 -3.84 -7.61 -5.27
N ASN A 108 -3.43 -8.15 -6.42
CA ASN A 108 -2.57 -9.33 -6.48
C ASN A 108 -1.19 -9.07 -5.88
N VAL A 109 -0.57 -7.92 -6.19
CA VAL A 109 0.72 -7.54 -5.63
C VAL A 109 0.65 -7.42 -4.11
N LEU A 110 -0.36 -6.74 -3.58
CA LEU A 110 -0.57 -6.61 -2.13
C LEU A 110 -0.81 -7.97 -1.49
N SER A 111 -1.66 -8.80 -2.08
CA SER A 111 -1.92 -10.16 -1.60
C SER A 111 -0.63 -10.97 -1.51
N MET A 112 0.23 -10.94 -2.54
CA MET A 112 1.55 -11.60 -2.51
C MET A 112 2.48 -11.00 -1.44
N ALA A 113 2.46 -9.69 -1.25
CA ALA A 113 3.32 -9.01 -0.27
C ALA A 113 2.97 -9.40 1.18
N TYR A 114 1.67 -9.58 1.48
CA TYR A 114 1.15 -9.89 2.82
C TYR A 114 0.92 -11.39 3.08
N GLN A 115 1.07 -12.25 2.07
CA GLN A 115 0.86 -13.71 2.21
C GLN A 115 1.88 -14.40 3.14
N THR A 116 3.05 -13.78 3.34
CA THR A 116 4.12 -14.38 4.15
C THR A 116 3.77 -14.25 5.65
N SER A 117 3.82 -15.36 6.39
CA SER A 117 3.48 -15.36 7.83
C SER A 117 4.38 -14.47 8.69
N ASP A 118 5.62 -14.20 8.25
CA ASP A 118 6.53 -13.27 8.92
C ASP A 118 6.01 -11.82 8.91
N VAL A 119 5.18 -11.47 7.91
CA VAL A 119 4.63 -10.12 7.72
C VAL A 119 3.44 -9.87 8.63
N PHE A 120 2.46 -10.76 8.59
CA PHE A 120 1.21 -10.62 9.32
C PHE A 120 0.75 -11.96 9.85
N ASP A 121 0.69 -12.08 11.18
CA ASP A 121 0.20 -13.29 11.82
C ASP A 121 -1.33 -13.31 11.85
N LEU A 122 -1.92 -13.93 10.83
CA LEU A 122 -3.37 -14.12 10.69
C LEU A 122 -3.98 -14.91 11.86
N ARG A 123 -3.19 -15.57 12.70
CA ARG A 123 -3.69 -16.28 13.89
C ARG A 123 -4.23 -15.32 14.95
N GLN A 124 -3.73 -14.09 14.99
CA GLN A 124 -4.24 -13.03 15.87
C GLN A 124 -5.69 -12.67 15.56
N LEU A 125 -6.14 -12.94 14.34
CA LEU A 125 -7.50 -12.72 13.86
C LEU A 125 -8.43 -13.91 14.11
N CYS A 126 -7.94 -15.02 14.70
CA CYS A 126 -8.80 -16.16 15.03
C CYS A 126 -9.56 -15.90 16.34
N ILE A 127 -10.89 -16.03 16.31
CA ILE A 127 -11.74 -15.89 17.50
C ILE A 127 -12.01 -17.27 18.09
N LEU A 128 -12.59 -18.15 17.27
CA LEU A 128 -12.88 -19.53 17.59
C LEU A 128 -12.43 -20.42 16.42
N PRO A 129 -11.43 -21.29 16.64
CA PRO A 129 -10.96 -22.23 15.63
C PRO A 129 -12.12 -22.95 14.94
N HIS A 130 -12.05 -23.05 13.61
CA HIS A 130 -13.04 -23.72 12.74
C HIS A 130 -14.44 -23.08 12.68
N LYS A 131 -14.78 -22.13 13.56
CA LYS A 131 -16.12 -21.54 13.62
C LYS A 131 -16.15 -20.09 13.20
N LYS A 132 -15.31 -19.25 13.82
CA LYS A 132 -15.40 -17.80 13.69
C LYS A 132 -14.01 -17.18 13.68
N CYS A 133 -13.74 -16.33 12.69
CA CYS A 133 -12.53 -15.55 12.57
C CYS A 133 -12.86 -14.12 12.15
N TRP A 134 -11.95 -13.20 12.39
CA TRP A 134 -12.01 -11.89 11.79
C TRP A 134 -11.63 -11.95 10.32
N LYS A 135 -12.42 -11.26 9.52
CA LYS A 135 -12.17 -10.96 8.12
C LYS A 135 -11.95 -9.47 7.98
N MET A 136 -10.77 -9.09 7.52
CA MET A 136 -10.40 -7.71 7.27
C MET A 136 -10.55 -7.40 5.78
N TYR A 137 -11.31 -6.35 5.49
CA TYR A 137 -11.43 -5.76 4.16
C TYR A 137 -10.63 -4.46 4.13
N VAL A 138 -9.64 -4.42 3.23
CA VAL A 138 -8.86 -3.22 2.95
C VAL A 138 -9.35 -2.66 1.63
N ASP A 139 -10.18 -1.62 1.71
CA ASP A 139 -10.73 -0.93 0.56
C ASP A 139 -9.81 0.25 0.20
N ILE A 140 -9.22 0.22 -0.99
CA ILE A 140 -8.28 1.21 -1.51
C ILE A 140 -9.00 1.98 -2.63
N LEU A 141 -9.17 3.28 -2.46
CA LEU A 141 -9.75 4.17 -3.44
C LEU A 141 -8.68 5.10 -3.99
N ILE A 142 -8.45 5.03 -5.30
CA ILE A 142 -7.49 5.89 -6.01
C ILE A 142 -8.24 7.15 -6.46
N LEU A 143 -7.83 8.30 -5.94
CA LEU A 143 -8.45 9.60 -6.24
C LEU A 143 -7.70 10.38 -7.30
N GLN A 144 -6.37 10.23 -7.37
CA GLN A 144 -5.53 10.88 -8.38
C GLN A 144 -4.33 9.99 -8.74
N CYS A 145 -3.98 9.94 -10.04
CA CYS A 145 -2.90 9.12 -10.56
C CYS A 145 -1.83 9.98 -11.26
N GLY A 146 -0.74 10.29 -10.55
CA GLY A 146 0.39 11.12 -11.02
C GLY A 146 1.72 10.36 -11.09
N GLY A 147 1.64 9.04 -11.28
CA GLY A 147 2.77 8.13 -11.24
C GLY A 147 3.07 7.60 -9.83
N ASN A 148 3.88 6.54 -9.79
CA ASN A 148 4.27 5.82 -8.59
C ASN A 148 3.11 5.33 -7.70
N LEU A 149 2.08 4.78 -8.35
CA LEU A 149 0.84 4.38 -7.68
C LEU A 149 1.05 3.23 -6.68
N PHE A 150 1.86 2.23 -7.03
CA PHE A 150 2.09 1.06 -6.17
C PHE A 150 2.71 1.44 -4.82
N ASP A 151 3.71 2.31 -4.82
CA ASP A 151 4.36 2.77 -3.59
C ASP A 151 3.39 3.58 -2.73
N ALA A 152 2.61 4.45 -3.36
CA ALA A 152 1.58 5.23 -2.68
C ALA A 152 0.55 4.32 -2.00
N VAL A 153 0.04 3.33 -2.71
CA VAL A 153 -0.91 2.33 -2.16
C VAL A 153 -0.26 1.53 -1.04
N GLY A 154 0.97 1.04 -1.23
CA GLY A 154 1.68 0.26 -0.20
C GLY A 154 1.88 1.04 1.10
N ALA A 155 2.29 2.30 1.00
CA ALA A 155 2.46 3.19 2.16
C ALA A 155 1.11 3.53 2.82
N ALA A 156 0.06 3.78 2.03
CA ALA A 156 -1.28 4.09 2.53
C ALA A 156 -1.92 2.90 3.25
N VAL A 157 -1.78 1.68 2.71
CA VAL A 157 -2.25 0.43 3.33
C VAL A 157 -1.55 0.22 4.67
N LYS A 158 -0.21 0.38 4.71
CA LYS A 158 0.54 0.26 5.95
C LYS A 158 0.08 1.28 7.00
N ALA A 159 -0.12 2.54 6.60
CA ALA A 159 -0.63 3.59 7.48
C ALA A 159 -2.06 3.30 8.00
N ALA A 160 -2.94 2.79 7.14
CA ALA A 160 -4.31 2.45 7.51
C ALA A 160 -4.36 1.27 8.49
N LEU A 161 -3.55 0.22 8.25
CA LEU A 161 -3.45 -0.93 9.13
C LEU A 161 -2.81 -0.58 10.49
N TYR A 162 -1.84 0.34 10.53
CA TYR A 162 -1.24 0.83 11.78
C TYR A 162 -2.27 1.47 12.71
N ASN A 163 -3.23 2.18 12.13
CA ASN A 163 -4.28 2.82 12.87
C ASN A 163 -5.55 1.96 13.01
N THR A 164 -5.52 0.70 12.60
CA THR A 164 -6.69 -0.18 12.73
C THR A 164 -6.88 -0.61 14.17
N GLU A 165 -8.08 -0.38 14.69
CA GLU A 165 -8.51 -0.79 16.03
C GLU A 165 -9.61 -1.87 15.90
N ILE A 166 -9.29 -3.10 16.32
CA ILE A 166 -10.21 -4.23 16.24
C ILE A 166 -10.93 -4.38 17.59
N PRO A 167 -12.27 -4.37 17.65
CA PRO A 167 -13.00 -4.53 18.90
C PRO A 167 -12.73 -5.91 19.50
N LYS A 168 -12.49 -5.96 20.82
CA LYS A 168 -12.30 -7.23 21.51
C LYS A 168 -13.63 -7.98 21.62
N VAL A 169 -13.63 -9.23 21.17
CA VAL A 169 -14.75 -10.16 21.31
C VAL A 169 -14.44 -11.19 22.38
N ILE A 170 -15.44 -11.49 23.21
CA ILE A 170 -15.38 -12.57 24.19
C ILE A 170 -16.35 -13.64 23.71
N ALA A 171 -15.82 -14.83 23.39
CA ALA A 171 -16.65 -15.98 23.09
C ALA A 171 -17.26 -16.47 24.40
N ALA A 172 -18.58 -16.30 24.58
CA ALA A 172 -19.31 -16.89 25.69
C ALA A 172 -19.83 -18.25 25.24
N THR A 173 -19.28 -19.33 25.79
CA THR A 173 -19.85 -20.65 25.64
C THR A 173 -21.02 -20.79 26.62
N LEU A 174 -22.24 -20.59 26.14
CA LEU A 174 -23.44 -21.02 26.86
C LEU A 174 -23.58 -22.54 26.71
N ASP A 175 -23.71 -23.22 27.84
CA ASP A 175 -23.73 -24.69 27.96
C ASP A 175 -24.68 -25.34 26.93
N GLY A 176 -24.09 -26.00 25.93
CA GLY A 176 -24.79 -26.87 24.98
C GLY A 176 -25.32 -26.24 23.69
N SER A 177 -25.19 -24.93 23.47
CA SER A 177 -25.59 -24.24 22.23
C SER A 177 -24.39 -23.75 21.39
N GLU A 178 -24.64 -23.30 20.15
CA GLU A 178 -23.62 -22.66 19.32
C GLU A 178 -22.97 -21.49 20.09
N PRO A 179 -21.64 -21.30 19.98
CA PRO A 179 -20.95 -20.25 20.72
C PRO A 179 -21.46 -18.90 20.25
N ASP A 180 -22.03 -18.13 21.18
CA ASP A 180 -22.49 -16.78 20.91
C ASP A 180 -21.33 -15.80 21.13
N ILE A 181 -21.15 -14.88 20.19
CA ILE A 181 -20.06 -13.91 20.25
C ILE A 181 -20.61 -12.64 20.90
N GLN A 182 -20.18 -12.38 22.13
CA GLN A 182 -20.43 -11.11 22.77
C GLN A 182 -19.29 -10.15 22.42
N VAL A 183 -19.63 -9.12 21.65
CA VAL A 183 -18.74 -7.97 21.45
C VAL A 183 -18.67 -7.22 22.78
N SER A 184 -17.48 -6.84 23.22
CA SER A 184 -17.35 -6.02 24.43
C SER A 184 -18.07 -4.69 24.21
N ASP A 185 -18.96 -4.31 25.13
CA ASP A 185 -19.65 -3.00 25.11
C ASP A 185 -18.69 -1.80 25.33
N ASP A 186 -17.43 -2.07 25.68
CA ASP A 186 -16.41 -1.05 25.88
C ASP A 186 -15.71 -0.72 24.55
N LEU A 187 -16.10 0.43 23.99
CA LEU A 187 -15.52 1.02 22.78
C LEU A 187 -14.00 1.26 22.86
N TYR A 188 -13.41 1.24 24.06
CA TYR A 188 -11.98 1.46 24.28
C TYR A 188 -11.18 0.15 24.38
N ASN A 189 -11.84 -0.99 24.47
CA ASN A 189 -11.20 -2.29 24.56
C ASN A 189 -10.91 -2.86 23.16
N CYS A 190 -10.02 -2.17 22.44
CA CYS A 190 -9.62 -2.53 21.07
C CYS A 190 -8.21 -3.12 21.04
N ILE A 191 -8.02 -4.12 20.19
CA ILE A 191 -6.73 -4.72 19.87
C ILE A 191 -6.14 -3.92 18.71
N LYS A 192 -4.92 -3.42 18.89
CA LYS A 192 -4.13 -2.82 17.81
C LYS A 192 -3.27 -3.88 17.15
N LEU A 193 -3.16 -3.79 15.84
CA LEU A 193 -2.30 -4.67 15.06
C LEU A 193 -0.82 -4.29 15.23
N ASP A 194 0.05 -5.30 15.28
CA ASP A 194 1.48 -5.09 15.23
C ASP A 194 1.95 -4.91 13.77
N VAL A 195 2.34 -3.70 13.41
CA VAL A 195 2.79 -3.35 12.04
C VAL A 195 4.30 -3.42 11.84
N THR A 196 5.04 -3.92 12.83
CA THR A 196 6.51 -3.88 12.85
C THR A 196 7.13 -4.57 11.63
N ASN A 197 6.46 -5.60 11.09
CA ASN A 197 6.96 -6.36 9.95
C ASN A 197 6.29 -6.02 8.61
N TYR A 198 5.38 -5.05 8.56
CA TYR A 198 4.62 -4.80 7.32
C TYR A 198 5.52 -4.27 6.20
N PRO A 199 5.47 -4.87 5.01
CA PRO A 199 6.29 -4.46 3.89
C PRO A 199 5.84 -3.11 3.33
N LEU A 200 6.79 -2.42 2.70
CA LEU A 200 6.50 -1.31 1.80
C LEU A 200 6.81 -1.70 0.37
N LEU A 201 5.97 -1.21 -0.54
CA LEU A 201 6.18 -1.34 -1.97
C LEU A 201 7.16 -0.25 -2.43
N VAL A 202 8.13 -0.65 -3.24
CA VAL A 202 9.11 0.24 -3.86
C VAL A 202 9.17 -0.07 -5.36
N THR A 203 8.92 0.95 -6.17
CA THR A 203 8.90 0.86 -7.62
C THR A 203 10.15 1.48 -8.21
N ILE A 204 10.83 0.72 -9.07
CA ILE A 204 12.07 1.13 -9.72
C ILE A 204 11.89 0.98 -11.23
N CYS A 205 11.91 2.09 -11.95
CA CYS A 205 11.72 2.12 -13.39
C CYS A 205 13.06 2.23 -14.11
N LYS A 206 13.26 1.40 -15.15
CA LYS A 206 14.41 1.49 -16.05
C LYS A 206 14.11 2.49 -17.16
N ILE A 207 14.93 3.54 -17.25
CA ILE A 207 14.84 4.57 -18.28
C ILE A 207 16.24 4.74 -18.89
N GLY A 208 16.38 4.49 -20.19
CA GLY A 208 17.70 4.41 -20.83
C GLY A 208 18.55 3.32 -20.17
N ASP A 209 19.80 3.60 -19.85
CA ASP A 209 20.70 2.68 -19.13
C ASP A 209 20.66 2.84 -17.60
N ASN A 210 19.93 3.82 -17.11
CA ASN A 210 19.80 4.14 -15.70
C ASN A 210 18.44 3.70 -15.14
N PHE A 211 18.26 3.91 -13.84
CA PHE A 211 17.00 3.65 -13.14
C PHE A 211 16.57 4.86 -12.34
N VAL A 212 15.26 4.98 -12.18
CA VAL A 212 14.59 6.08 -11.48
C VAL A 212 13.61 5.50 -10.49
N ILE A 213 13.47 6.20 -9.37
CA ILE A 213 12.54 5.86 -8.30
C ILE A 213 11.52 6.98 -8.17
N ASP A 214 10.31 6.61 -7.79
CA ASP A 214 9.16 7.50 -7.77
C ASP A 214 8.95 8.18 -9.13
N PRO A 215 8.75 7.40 -10.21
CA PRO A 215 8.62 7.93 -11.55
C PRO A 215 7.35 8.78 -11.70
N THR A 216 7.41 9.86 -12.47
CA THR A 216 6.19 10.57 -12.90
C THR A 216 5.45 9.76 -13.97
N SER A 217 4.18 10.07 -14.24
CA SER A 217 3.43 9.40 -15.31
C SER A 217 4.13 9.51 -16.68
N GLU A 218 4.88 10.59 -16.93
CA GLU A 218 5.67 10.73 -18.16
C GLU A 218 6.89 9.80 -18.17
N GLU A 219 7.59 9.72 -17.03
CA GLU A 219 8.75 8.84 -16.85
C GLU A 219 8.36 7.35 -16.93
N GLU A 220 7.20 6.98 -16.37
CA GLU A 220 6.63 5.62 -16.49
C GLU A 220 6.38 5.26 -17.95
N SER A 221 5.82 6.19 -18.73
CA SER A 221 5.56 6.02 -20.17
C SER A 221 6.83 5.94 -21.02
N CYS A 222 7.96 6.45 -20.51
CA CYS A 222 9.28 6.32 -21.13
C CYS A 222 10.03 5.06 -20.67
N SER A 223 9.55 4.40 -19.61
CA SER A 223 10.22 3.23 -19.05
C SER A 223 9.95 1.99 -19.89
N ILE A 224 10.96 1.13 -20.02
CA ILE A 224 10.85 -0.10 -20.81
C ILE A 224 10.47 -1.28 -19.91
N ALA A 225 10.98 -1.27 -18.68
CA ALA A 225 10.70 -2.25 -17.66
C ALA A 225 10.78 -1.59 -16.29
N SER A 226 9.97 -2.07 -15.36
CA SER A 226 10.00 -1.66 -13.96
C SER A 226 10.03 -2.88 -13.06
N ILE A 227 10.60 -2.71 -11.88
CA ILE A 227 10.64 -3.72 -10.84
C ILE A 227 9.90 -3.14 -9.65
N LEU A 228 8.92 -3.89 -9.20
CA LEU A 228 8.20 -3.65 -7.98
C LEU A 228 8.69 -4.63 -6.92
N MET A 229 9.16 -4.11 -5.80
CA MET A 229 9.61 -4.95 -4.69
C MET A 229 8.88 -4.61 -3.40
N SER A 230 8.63 -5.64 -2.61
CA SER A 230 8.05 -5.51 -1.27
C SER A 230 9.16 -5.70 -0.23
N VAL A 231 9.52 -4.63 0.47
CA VAL A 231 10.63 -4.61 1.44
C VAL A 231 10.08 -4.54 2.86
N MET A 232 10.43 -5.53 3.67
CA MET A 232 10.14 -5.51 5.11
C MET A 232 11.11 -4.59 5.87
N PRO A 233 10.73 -4.08 7.05
CA PRO A 233 11.58 -3.24 7.89
C PRO A 233 12.90 -3.90 8.34
N ASN A 234 12.93 -5.23 8.37
CA ASN A 234 14.13 -6.04 8.65
C ASN A 234 15.07 -6.17 7.43
N GLY A 235 14.72 -5.58 6.29
CA GLY A 235 15.49 -5.62 5.04
C GLY A 235 15.37 -6.94 4.27
N LYS A 236 14.47 -7.84 4.66
CA LYS A 236 14.06 -8.98 3.83
C LYS A 236 13.08 -8.51 2.76
N VAL A 237 13.14 -9.13 1.58
CA VAL A 237 12.23 -8.85 0.47
C VAL A 237 11.21 -9.99 0.40
N THR A 238 9.92 -9.68 0.43
CA THR A 238 8.84 -10.69 0.39
C THR A 238 8.47 -11.08 -1.03
N SER A 239 8.32 -10.09 -1.91
CA SER A 239 7.97 -10.30 -3.30
C SER A 239 8.74 -9.36 -4.22
N VAL A 240 9.00 -9.83 -5.44
CA VAL A 240 9.58 -9.05 -6.54
C VAL A 240 8.76 -9.36 -7.79
N VAL A 241 8.20 -8.32 -8.39
CA VAL A 241 7.39 -8.42 -9.60
C VAL A 241 8.02 -7.53 -10.65
N LYS A 242 8.29 -8.10 -11.82
CA LYS A 242 8.74 -7.34 -12.98
C LYS A 242 7.52 -6.91 -13.77
N LEU A 243 7.39 -5.61 -13.99
CA LEU A 243 6.37 -4.99 -14.80
C LEU A 243 6.98 -4.49 -16.13
N GLY A 244 6.15 -4.42 -17.15
CA GLY A 244 6.54 -3.96 -18.49
C GLY A 244 7.18 -5.02 -19.40
N TYR A 245 7.21 -4.68 -20.68
CA TYR A 245 7.54 -5.61 -21.77
C TYR A 245 9.05 -5.70 -22.08
N GLY A 246 9.86 -4.79 -21.50
CA GLY A 246 11.30 -4.70 -21.75
C GLY A 246 12.13 -5.84 -21.18
N SER A 247 13.32 -6.03 -21.72
CA SER A 247 14.32 -6.94 -21.13
C SER A 247 15.16 -6.21 -20.07
N LEU A 248 15.58 -6.95 -19.06
CA LEU A 248 16.46 -6.49 -17.98
C LEU A 248 17.70 -7.38 -17.93
N LEU A 249 18.88 -6.76 -17.96
CA LEU A 249 20.12 -7.51 -17.72
C LEU A 249 20.18 -7.96 -16.25
N PRO A 250 20.69 -9.16 -15.96
CA PRO A 250 20.82 -9.66 -14.59
C PRO A 250 21.66 -8.75 -13.68
N SER A 251 22.72 -8.14 -14.21
CA SER A 251 23.56 -7.21 -13.46
C SER A 251 22.80 -5.94 -13.04
N THR A 252 21.95 -5.40 -13.93
CA THR A 252 21.09 -4.25 -13.65
C THR A 252 19.99 -4.61 -12.65
N LEU A 253 19.40 -5.80 -12.79
CA LEU A 253 18.40 -6.33 -11.86
C LEU A 253 18.93 -6.38 -10.42
N ILE A 254 20.13 -6.93 -10.21
CA ILE A 254 20.75 -7.02 -8.87
C ILE A 254 20.98 -5.61 -8.29
N LYS A 255 21.48 -4.68 -9.10
CA LYS A 255 21.68 -3.28 -8.68
C LYS A 255 20.37 -2.62 -8.27
N MET A 256 19.32 -2.78 -9.08
CA MET A 256 17.98 -2.26 -8.77
C MET A 256 17.45 -2.83 -7.46
N MET A 257 17.56 -4.15 -7.26
CA MET A 257 17.12 -4.78 -6.01
C MET A 257 17.88 -4.26 -4.78
N GLN A 258 19.19 -4.04 -4.89
CA GLN A 258 19.98 -3.51 -3.78
C GLN A 258 19.56 -2.07 -3.43
N VAL A 259 19.44 -1.21 -4.44
CA VAL A 259 19.03 0.18 -4.26
C VAL A 259 17.61 0.27 -3.70
N GLY A 260 16.70 -0.54 -4.24
CA GLY A 260 15.31 -0.57 -3.76
C GLY A 260 15.19 -1.05 -2.32
N LYS A 261 16.03 -2.01 -1.89
CA LYS A 261 16.11 -2.42 -0.48
C LYS A 261 16.52 -1.25 0.41
N ASP A 262 17.59 -0.55 0.06
CA ASP A 262 18.11 0.57 0.86
C ASP A 262 17.08 1.70 0.98
N ILE A 263 16.33 1.93 -0.09
CA ILE A 263 15.29 2.95 -0.15
C ILE A 263 14.02 2.54 0.57
N GLY A 264 13.61 1.27 0.46
CA GLY A 264 12.50 0.72 1.23
C GLY A 264 12.73 0.83 2.73
N LEU A 265 13.96 0.59 3.20
CA LEU A 265 14.34 0.78 4.61
C LEU A 265 14.18 2.24 5.05
N LYS A 266 14.75 3.19 4.27
CA LYS A 266 14.66 4.63 4.57
C LYS A 266 13.21 5.12 4.55
N LEU A 267 12.43 4.71 3.56
CA LEU A 267 11.01 5.07 3.43
C LEU A 267 10.21 4.53 4.62
N ASN A 268 10.52 3.31 5.05
CA ASN A 268 9.87 2.70 6.19
C ASN A 268 10.18 3.44 7.50
N GLU A 269 11.43 3.79 7.74
CA GLU A 269 11.83 4.58 8.92
C GLU A 269 11.13 5.95 8.93
N ALA A 270 11.09 6.64 7.79
CA ALA A 270 10.42 7.92 7.65
C ALA A 270 8.91 7.81 7.88
N LEU A 271 8.27 6.79 7.32
CA LEU A 271 6.84 6.51 7.48
C LEU A 271 6.49 6.24 8.95
N MET A 272 7.21 5.33 9.60
CA MET A 272 6.96 4.99 11.00
C MET A 272 7.14 6.20 11.91
N LYS A 273 8.18 7.02 11.67
CA LYS A 273 8.38 8.26 12.41
C LYS A 273 7.20 9.23 12.25
N GLY A 274 6.71 9.41 11.03
CA GLY A 274 5.53 10.25 10.76
C GLY A 274 4.27 9.75 11.47
N LEU A 275 4.04 8.43 11.44
CA LEU A 275 2.91 7.79 12.12
C LEU A 275 3.00 7.88 13.65
N GLU A 276 4.19 7.77 14.23
CA GLU A 276 4.42 7.96 15.66
C GLU A 276 4.20 9.41 16.11
N GLU A 277 4.69 10.37 15.32
CA GLU A 277 4.45 11.81 15.56
C GLU A 277 2.96 12.13 15.51
N GLU A 278 2.23 11.58 14.52
CA GLU A 278 0.79 11.73 14.43
C GLU A 278 0.06 11.10 15.62
N ASN A 279 0.49 9.91 16.06
CA ASN A 279 -0.14 9.23 17.20
C ASN A 279 0.09 9.99 18.52
N LYS A 280 1.23 10.68 18.67
CA LYS A 280 1.53 11.55 19.84
C LYS A 280 0.61 12.77 19.92
N LEU A 281 0.20 13.33 18.78
CA LEU A 281 -0.77 14.44 18.72
C LEU A 281 -2.17 14.02 19.21
N GLY A 282 -2.47 12.72 19.22
CA GLY A 282 -3.68 12.16 19.81
C GLY A 282 -4.97 12.69 19.21
N ARG A 283 -6.05 12.72 20.01
CA ARG A 283 -7.39 13.18 19.59
C ARG A 283 -7.52 14.71 19.44
N MET A 284 -6.47 15.46 19.79
CA MET A 284 -6.46 16.93 19.65
C MET A 284 -6.06 17.39 18.25
N LYS A 285 -5.71 16.47 17.35
CA LYS A 285 -5.40 16.80 15.96
C LYS A 285 -6.67 17.26 15.24
N PRO A 286 -6.70 18.49 14.68
CA PRO A 286 -7.72 18.85 13.70
C PRO A 286 -7.54 17.96 12.47
N ILE A 287 -8.56 17.14 12.19
CA ILE A 287 -8.62 16.34 10.96
C ILE A 287 -9.09 17.28 9.85
N TYR A 288 -8.14 17.84 9.12
CA TYR A 288 -8.42 18.72 7.99
C TYR A 288 -9.02 17.94 6.82
N GLY A 289 -8.58 16.68 6.64
CA GLY A 289 -9.25 15.69 5.81
C GLY A 289 -9.28 16.04 4.34
N PHE A 290 -10.27 16.83 3.91
CA PHE A 290 -10.40 17.34 2.54
C PHE A 290 -10.42 18.87 2.47
N LEU A 291 -10.37 19.55 3.61
CA LEU A 291 -10.44 21.01 3.72
C LEU A 291 -9.01 21.54 3.93
N ARG A 292 -8.62 22.52 3.12
CA ARG A 292 -7.42 23.33 3.35
C ARG A 292 -7.76 24.51 4.27
#